data_AF-A0A4V6IM64-F1
#
_entry.id   AF-A0A4V6IM64-F1
#
_cell.length_a   1.000
_cell.length_b   1.000
_cell.length_c   1.000
_cell.angle_alpha   90.00
_cell.angle_beta   90.00
_cell.angle_gamma   90.00
#
_symmetry.space_group_name_H-M   'P 1'
#
loop_
_entity.id
_entity.type
_entity.pdbx_description
1 polymer ?
#
loop_
_entity_poly.entity_id
_entity_poly.type
_entity_poly.pdbx_seq_one_letter_code
_entity_poly.pdbx_strand_id
1 'polypeptide(L)' 'MVLGAPIKTIGLHQVPVHLHPEVIATVTVNVARSVAEAERQAVGEEINVIEETTMDDLGLEVGAALADAGGSLGDR' A
#
# COMPACT_ATOMS: atom_id res chain seq x y z
N MET A 1 12.40 28.11 -4.23
CA MET A 1 12.33 26.71 -3.73
C MET A 1 11.21 26.02 -4.50
N VAL A 2 11.48 24.88 -5.13
CA VAL A 2 10.62 24.32 -6.19
C VAL A 2 9.74 23.14 -5.72
N LEU A 3 10.01 22.56 -4.53
CA LEU A 3 9.08 21.69 -3.83
C LEU A 3 8.33 22.47 -2.74
N GLY A 4 6.99 22.50 -2.84
CA GLY A 4 6.13 23.23 -1.90
C GLY A 4 5.96 22.55 -0.54
N ALA A 5 6.01 21.21 -0.49
CA ALA A 5 5.86 20.42 0.72
C ALA A 5 6.71 19.14 0.64
N PRO A 6 7.13 18.57 1.80
CA PRO A 6 7.84 17.30 1.83
C PRO A 6 6.92 16.14 1.41
N ILE A 7 7.43 15.25 0.56
CA ILE A 7 6.73 14.03 0.14
C ILE A 7 6.97 12.94 1.20
N LYS A 8 5.89 12.44 1.80
CA LYS A 8 5.94 11.45 2.90
C LYS A 8 5.01 10.25 2.67
N THR A 9 4.45 10.15 1.46
CA THR A 9 3.53 9.09 1.07
C THR A 9 4.13 8.30 -0.08
N ILE A 10 3.78 7.01 -0.14
CA ILE A 10 4.12 6.12 -1.25
C ILE A 10 3.18 6.43 -2.42
N GLY A 11 3.69 6.37 -3.66
CA GLY A 11 2.91 6.59 -4.89
C GLY A 11 3.61 7.45 -5.93
N LEU A 12 2.83 7.91 -6.92
CA LEU A 12 3.28 8.80 -7.98
C LEU A 12 2.95 10.26 -7.65
N HIS A 13 3.96 11.12 -7.66
CA HIS A 13 3.85 12.53 -7.27
C HIS A 13 4.29 13.43 -8.43
N GLN A 14 3.42 14.37 -8.83
CA GLN A 14 3.77 15.35 -9.85
C GLN A 14 4.50 16.54 -9.20
N VAL A 15 5.75 16.75 -9.59
CA VAL A 15 6.62 17.81 -9.07
C VAL A 15 6.97 18.76 -10.21
N PRO A 16 6.63 20.07 -10.10
CA PRO A 16 7.10 21.05 -11.06
C PRO A 16 8.60 21.30 -10.86
N VAL A 17 9.33 21.53 -11.94
CA VAL A 17 10.77 21.84 -11.98
C VAL A 17 10.94 23.12 -12.80
N HIS A 18 11.50 24.16 -12.19
CA HIS A 18 11.81 25.40 -12.90
C HIS A 18 13.17 25.26 -13.58
N LEU A 19 13.19 25.26 -14.91
CA LEU A 19 14.42 25.17 -15.70
C LEU A 19 14.95 26.56 -16.10
N HIS A 20 14.04 27.50 -16.31
CA HIS A 20 14.31 28.90 -16.67
C HIS A 20 13.14 29.77 -16.15
N PRO A 21 13.29 31.10 -15.97
CA PRO A 21 12.18 31.98 -15.57
C PRO A 21 10.91 31.87 -16.44
N GLU A 22 11.05 31.39 -17.67
CA GLU A 22 9.95 31.19 -18.62
C GLU A 22 9.54 29.72 -18.79
N VAL A 23 10.30 28.77 -18.23
CA VAL A 23 10.11 27.33 -18.49
C VAL A 23 9.99 26.55 -17.19
N ILE A 24 8.81 25.97 -17.00
CA ILE A 24 8.48 25.06 -15.91
C ILE A 24 8.10 23.71 -16.53
N ALA A 25 8.77 22.64 -16.12
CA ALA A 25 8.50 21.28 -16.54
C ALA A 25 7.90 20.48 -15.39
N THR A 26 6.89 19.65 -15.63
CA THR A 26 6.34 18.75 -14.61
C THR A 26 6.99 17.38 -14.75
N VAL A 27 7.57 16.86 -13.67
CA VAL A 27 8.12 15.49 -13.61
C VAL A 27 7.29 14.64 -12.66
N THR A 28 7.11 13.36 -13.01
CA THR A 28 6.47 12.38 -12.13
C THR A 28 7.54 11.66 -11.33
N VAL A 29 7.48 11.77 -10.01
CA VAL A 29 8.36 11.09 -9.06
C VAL A 29 7.62 9.89 -8.48
N ASN A 30 8.21 8.71 -8.59
CA ASN A 30 7.66 7.48 -8.02
C ASN A 30 8.36 7.17 -6.69
N VAL A 31 7.60 7.12 -5.61
CA VAL A 31 8.08 6.83 -4.26
C VAL A 31 7.54 5.48 -3.82
N ALA A 32 8.40 4.46 -3.77
CA ALA A 32 8.03 3.10 -3.40
C ALA A 32 9.04 2.48 -2.43
N ARG A 33 8.63 1.44 -1.70
CA ARG A 33 9.53 0.71 -0.77
C ARG A 33 10.53 -0.21 -1.48
N SER A 34 10.28 -0.54 -2.75
CA SER A 34 11.16 -1.39 -3.56
C SER A 34 11.03 -1.08 -5.06
N VAL A 35 11.99 -1.56 -5.86
CA VAL A 35 11.99 -1.39 -7.32
C VAL A 35 10.79 -2.08 -7.97
N ALA A 36 10.49 -3.33 -7.58
CA ALA A 36 9.35 -4.07 -8.09
C ALA A 36 8.00 -3.39 -7.76
N GLU A 37 7.91 -2.72 -6.61
CA GLU A 37 6.74 -1.91 -6.24
C GLU A 37 6.64 -0.64 -7.09
N ALA A 38 7.76 0.03 -7.37
CA ALA A 38 7.80 1.20 -8.25
C ALA A 38 7.34 0.84 -9.68
N GLU A 39 7.83 -0.27 -10.23
CA GLU A 39 7.44 -0.73 -11.56
C GLU A 39 5.94 -0.97 -11.66
N ARG A 40 5.34 -1.66 -10.67
CA ARG A 40 3.89 -1.85 -10.59
C ARG A 40 3.12 -0.53 -10.48
N GLN A 41 3.59 0.41 -9.65
CA GLN A 41 3.01 1.75 -9.56
C GLN A 41 3.07 2.50 -10.89
N ALA A 42 4.17 2.38 -11.64
CA ALA A 42 4.36 3.06 -12.92
C ALA A 42 3.42 2.55 -14.01
N VAL A 43 3.04 1.27 -13.96
CA VAL A 43 2.05 0.67 -14.88
C VAL A 43 0.61 1.04 -14.50
N GLY A 44 0.40 1.64 -13.32
CA GLY A 44 -0.92 2.05 -12.84
C GLY A 44 -1.63 1.00 -11.97
N GLU A 45 -0.88 0.03 -11.45
CA GLU A 45 -1.42 -0.96 -10.51
C GLU A 45 -1.54 -0.34 -9.11
N GLU A 46 -2.74 -0.38 -8.53
CA GLU A 46 -3.03 0.20 -7.22
C GLU A 46 -2.45 -0.71 -6.12
N ILE A 47 -1.37 -0.28 -5.47
CA ILE A 47 -0.68 -1.09 -4.43
C ILE A 47 -1.23 -0.82 -3.02
N ASN A 48 -2.29 -0.01 -2.90
CA ASN A 48 -3.12 -0.02 -1.69
C ASN A 48 -4.02 -1.27 -1.67
N VAL A 49 -3.42 -2.44 -1.83
CA VAL A 49 -3.97 -3.64 -1.24
C VAL A 49 -3.69 -3.48 0.25
N ILE A 50 -4.57 -2.76 0.95
CA ILE A 50 -4.89 -3.19 2.31
C ILE A 50 -5.22 -4.66 2.11
N GLU A 51 -4.44 -5.57 2.68
CA GLU A 51 -4.91 -6.94 2.85
C GLU A 51 -6.21 -6.81 3.63
N GLU A 52 -7.32 -6.68 2.90
CA GLU A 52 -8.65 -6.76 3.42
C GLU A 52 -8.83 -8.25 3.69
N THR A 53 -8.19 -8.72 4.77
CA THR A 53 -8.55 -9.99 5.36
C THR A 53 -10.01 -9.81 5.76
N THR A 54 -10.88 -10.36 4.94
CA THR A 54 -12.31 -10.28 5.18
C THR A 54 -12.61 -11.00 6.50
N MET A 55 -13.61 -10.51 7.25
CA MET A 55 -13.99 -11.12 8.53
C MET A 55 -14.33 -12.62 8.38
N ASP A 56 -14.75 -13.02 7.17
CA ASP A 56 -15.06 -14.40 6.79
C ASP A 56 -13.81 -15.31 6.76
N ASP A 57 -12.68 -14.83 6.23
CA ASP A 57 -11.41 -15.58 6.21
C ASP A 57 -10.89 -15.83 7.65
N LEU A 58 -10.98 -14.83 8.52
CA LEU A 58 -10.60 -14.95 9.93
C LEU A 58 -11.52 -15.92 10.70
N GLY A 59 -12.82 -15.91 10.40
CA GLY A 59 -13.79 -16.78 11.04
C GLY A 59 -13.55 -18.26 10.77
N LEU A 60 -13.09 -18.60 9.56
CA LEU A 60 -12.81 -19.98 9.16
C LEU A 60 -11.56 -20.53 9.87
N GLU A 61 -10.51 -19.72 10.00
CA GLU A 61 -9.25 -20.10 10.64
C GLU A 61 -9.40 -20.29 12.15
N VAL A 62 -10.12 -19.37 12.83
CA VAL A 62 -10.44 -19.49 14.26
C VAL A 62 -11.33 -20.70 14.53
N GLY A 63 -12.33 -20.95 13.66
CA GLY A 63 -13.21 -22.11 13.77
C GLY A 63 -12.46 -23.44 13.65
N ALA A 64 -11.52 -23.54 12.70
CA ALA A 64 -10.65 -24.70 12.53
C ALA A 64 -9.75 -24.90 13.75
N ALA A 65 -9.12 -23.84 14.26
CA ALA A 65 -8.26 -23.90 15.44
C ALA A 65 -9.03 -24.34 16.71
N LEU A 66 -10.29 -23.92 16.86
CA LEU A 66 -11.14 -24.31 17.98
C LEU A 66 -11.65 -25.75 17.85
N ALA A 67 -11.92 -26.21 16.63
CA ALA A 67 -12.29 -27.59 16.34
C ALA A 67 -11.11 -28.56 16.60
N ASP A 68 -9.89 -28.18 16.20
CA ASP A 68 -8.66 -28.94 16.44
C ASP A 68 -8.25 -28.93 17.92
N ALA A 69 -8.52 -27.83 18.65
CA ALA A 69 -8.30 -27.74 20.09
C ALA A 69 -9.27 -28.63 20.91
N GLY A 70 -10.26 -29.25 20.25
CA GLY A 70 -11.18 -30.20 20.86
C GLY A 70 -12.21 -29.52 21.76
N GLY A 71 -13.48 -29.60 21.35
CA GLY A 71 -14.63 -29.25 22.20
C GLY A 71 -14.73 -30.13 23.45
N SER A 72 -13.86 -29.92 24.44
CA SER A 72 -13.82 -30.64 25.72
C SER A 72 -14.22 -29.77 26.92
N LEU A 73 -14.96 -28.69 26.73
CA LEU A 73 -15.47 -27.85 27.83
C LEU A 73 -16.79 -28.35 28.42
N GLY A 74 -17.11 -29.64 28.29
CA GLY A 74 -18.39 -30.16 28.74
C GLY A 74 -18.35 -31.61 29.22
N ASP A 75 -17.45 -31.95 30.14
CA ASP A 75 -17.71 -33.06 31.09
C ASP A 75 -16.82 -32.92 32.33
N ARG A 76 -17.30 -32.15 33.32
CA ARG A 76 -17.12 -32.29 34.79
C ARG A 76 -17.52 -31.01 35.52
#